data_AF-A0A423UPI3-F1
#
_entry.id   AF-A0A423UPI3-F1
#
_cell.length_a   1.000
_cell.length_b   1.000
_cell.length_c   1.000
_cell.angle_alpha   90.00
_cell.angle_beta   90.00
_cell.angle_gamma   90.00
#
_symmetry.space_group_name_H-M   'P 1'
#
loop_
_entity.id
_entity.type
_entity.pdbx_description
1 polymer ?
#
loop_
_entity_poly.entity_id
_entity_poly.type
_entity_poly.pdbx_seq_one_letter_code
_entity_poly.pdbx_strand_id
1 'polypeptide(L)'
;MSTETPQRRSRFRWMPAVSGRSKVVAGLTALVVPLAAMVGLATPASAATSATATYTKKSDWGSGFEGQWTVKNTGTTALSSWTIEWDFPSGTAAGSAWDANLTKSGNHYTAKNLSWNGTVAPGASISFGFNGTGSGSPTGCKLNGASCDGGSVPGDNAPSAPGKPTASDITDTSVKLSWTAATDDKGIKNYDVLRDGAKVATVTGTTYTNTGLTAGTDYSYAVQARDTADQTGPASASTAVRTTGGGGEQPGGDKINLGYFTNWGVYGRNYHVKNLVTSGTAAKITHINYAFGNVQNGKCTIGDA
;
A
#
# COMPACT_ATOMS: atom_id res chain seq x y z
N MET A 1 -66.57 28.53 -87.85
CA MET A 1 -67.41 27.32 -87.80
C MET A 1 -66.56 26.21 -87.23
N SER A 2 -66.96 25.67 -86.07
CA SER A 2 -66.57 24.45 -85.34
C SER A 2 -65.17 23.83 -85.59
N THR A 3 -64.38 23.46 -84.59
CA THR A 3 -64.70 22.40 -83.60
C THR A 3 -63.83 22.46 -82.34
N GLU A 4 -64.44 22.04 -81.21
CA GLU A 4 -63.84 21.77 -79.89
C GLU A 4 -62.97 20.50 -79.87
N THR A 5 -62.00 20.41 -78.94
CA THR A 5 -61.92 19.42 -77.81
C THR A 5 -60.54 19.57 -77.08
N PRO A 6 -60.43 19.37 -75.74
CA PRO A 6 -59.38 20.01 -74.93
C PRO A 6 -58.51 19.10 -74.03
N GLN A 7 -57.64 19.77 -73.24
CA GLN A 7 -57.01 19.41 -71.95
C GLN A 7 -55.83 18.41 -71.91
N ARG A 8 -54.69 18.86 -71.35
CA ARG A 8 -54.20 18.56 -69.97
C ARG A 8 -52.67 18.62 -69.88
N ARG A 9 -52.14 19.47 -68.99
CA ARG A 9 -51.28 19.08 -67.83
C ARG A 9 -50.60 20.29 -67.18
N SER A 10 -50.99 20.50 -65.94
CA SER A 10 -50.44 21.38 -64.92
C SER A 10 -49.11 20.88 -64.34
N ARG A 11 -48.21 21.81 -63.97
CA ARG A 11 -47.66 21.89 -62.60
C ARG A 11 -47.40 23.36 -62.25
N PHE A 12 -48.12 23.83 -61.24
CA PHE A 12 -48.00 25.17 -60.64
C PHE A 12 -47.12 25.07 -59.40
N ARG A 13 -46.23 26.04 -59.20
CA ARG A 13 -45.56 26.32 -57.92
C ARG A 13 -45.99 27.73 -57.51
N TRP A 14 -46.69 27.85 -56.39
CA TRP A 14 -47.06 29.15 -55.79
C TRP A 14 -46.21 29.43 -54.56
N MET A 15 -45.76 30.69 -54.49
CA MET A 15 -45.15 31.44 -53.39
C MET A 15 -46.29 31.95 -52.44
N PRO A 16 -46.13 33.00 -51.59
CA PRO A 16 -45.17 33.31 -50.51
C PRO A 16 -45.86 33.83 -49.19
N ALA A 17 -45.02 34.17 -48.21
CA ALA A 17 -45.11 35.33 -47.27
C ALA A 17 -46.28 35.51 -46.28
N VAL A 18 -46.00 36.27 -45.20
CA VAL A 18 -46.82 37.27 -44.47
C VAL A 18 -46.21 37.41 -43.05
N SER A 19 -45.67 38.58 -42.64
CA SER A 19 -46.32 39.72 -41.95
C SER A 19 -46.87 39.36 -40.56
N GLY A 20 -46.80 40.14 -39.47
CA GLY A 20 -46.40 41.51 -39.18
C GLY A 20 -46.85 41.86 -37.73
N ARG A 21 -46.26 42.93 -37.18
CA ARG A 21 -46.73 43.86 -36.11
C ARG A 21 -47.45 43.33 -34.84
N SER A 22 -46.88 43.66 -33.66
CA SER A 22 -47.46 44.60 -32.65
C SER A 22 -47.05 44.28 -31.20
N LYS A 23 -46.90 45.35 -30.42
CA LYS A 23 -46.37 45.43 -29.04
C LYS A 23 -47.39 44.97 -27.99
N VAL A 24 -46.98 44.19 -26.99
CA VAL A 24 -47.50 44.25 -25.59
C VAL A 24 -46.39 43.81 -24.62
N VAL A 25 -46.29 44.54 -23.50
CA VAL A 25 -45.36 44.39 -22.36
C VAL A 25 -45.85 43.31 -21.39
N ALA A 26 -44.96 42.41 -20.97
CA ALA A 26 -44.95 41.70 -19.67
C ALA A 26 -43.63 40.92 -19.60
N GLY A 27 -42.68 41.26 -18.73
CA GLY A 27 -42.60 40.69 -17.39
C GLY A 27 -41.30 39.86 -17.31
N LEU A 28 -40.49 40.08 -16.28
CA LEU A 28 -39.17 39.48 -16.08
C LEU A 28 -39.17 37.94 -16.31
N THR A 29 -38.36 37.47 -17.25
CA THR A 29 -37.72 36.15 -17.19
C THR A 29 -36.28 36.28 -17.70
N ALA A 30 -35.33 36.26 -16.77
CA ALA A 30 -33.92 36.04 -17.09
C ALA A 30 -33.71 34.55 -17.36
N LEU A 31 -33.62 34.15 -18.62
CA LEU A 31 -32.89 32.95 -19.05
C LEU A 31 -32.77 32.93 -20.58
N VAL A 32 -31.53 32.95 -21.08
CA VAL A 32 -30.94 32.05 -22.09
C VAL A 32 -29.55 32.63 -22.39
N VAL A 33 -28.54 32.14 -21.67
CA VAL A 33 -27.14 32.23 -22.11
C VAL A 33 -27.00 31.19 -23.23
N PRO A 34 -26.36 31.50 -24.37
CA PRO A 34 -26.15 30.53 -25.42
C PRO A 34 -25.24 29.40 -24.91
N LEU A 35 -25.74 28.17 -25.08
CA LEU A 35 -25.04 26.91 -24.84
C LEU A 35 -23.87 26.80 -25.85
N ALA A 36 -22.75 27.44 -25.54
CA ALA A 36 -21.49 27.16 -26.22
C ALA A 36 -20.91 25.89 -25.60
N ALA A 37 -21.18 24.76 -26.27
CA ALA A 37 -20.56 23.48 -26.01
C ALA A 37 -19.03 23.59 -26.18
N MET A 38 -18.32 23.86 -25.09
CA MET A 38 -16.91 23.52 -25.00
C MET A 38 -16.84 22.02 -24.68
N VAL A 39 -16.87 21.22 -25.73
CA VAL A 39 -16.45 19.83 -25.72
C VAL A 39 -15.08 19.80 -25.07
N GLY A 40 -14.98 19.12 -23.94
CA GLY A 40 -13.74 18.98 -23.21
C GLY A 40 -12.67 18.41 -24.14
N LEU A 41 -11.56 19.14 -24.28
CA LEU A 41 -10.28 18.49 -24.48
C LEU A 41 -9.89 17.85 -23.14
N ALA A 42 -10.66 16.83 -22.74
CA ALA A 42 -10.06 15.75 -21.99
C ALA A 42 -8.98 15.22 -22.94
N THR A 43 -7.73 15.54 -22.64
CA THR A 43 -6.61 14.70 -23.07
C THR A 43 -7.06 13.25 -22.86
N PRO A 44 -6.80 12.31 -23.79
CA PRO A 44 -7.10 10.92 -23.49
C PRO A 44 -6.46 10.63 -22.14
N ALA A 45 -7.30 10.38 -21.12
CA ALA A 45 -6.82 9.79 -19.91
C ALA A 45 -6.22 8.48 -20.38
N SER A 46 -4.90 8.39 -20.39
CA SER A 46 -4.22 7.12 -20.59
C SER A 46 -4.80 6.20 -19.52
N ALA A 47 -5.76 5.36 -19.89
CA ALA A 47 -6.24 4.29 -19.04
C ALA A 47 -5.00 3.46 -18.76
N ALA A 48 -4.41 3.52 -17.56
CA ALA A 48 -3.25 2.67 -17.37
C ALA A 48 -3.76 1.27 -17.37
N THR A 49 -2.99 0.55 -18.13
CA THR A 49 -3.04 -0.86 -18.27
C THR A 49 -2.57 -1.42 -16.93
N SER A 50 -3.49 -1.65 -16.00
CA SER A 50 -3.20 -2.43 -14.81
C SER A 50 -2.95 -3.86 -15.27
N ALA A 51 -1.69 -4.22 -15.41
CA ALA A 51 -1.26 -5.59 -15.61
C ALA A 51 -0.14 -5.84 -14.61
N THR A 52 -0.04 -7.07 -14.12
CA THR A 52 1.00 -7.47 -13.18
C THR A 52 1.89 -8.53 -13.79
N ALA A 53 3.11 -8.61 -13.31
CA ALA A 53 4.06 -9.65 -13.69
C ALA A 53 4.68 -10.26 -12.44
N THR A 54 4.57 -11.58 -12.29
CA THR A 54 5.12 -12.31 -11.15
C THR A 54 6.22 -13.26 -11.57
N TYR A 55 7.30 -13.31 -10.79
CA TYR A 55 8.41 -14.23 -11.00
C TYR A 55 8.30 -15.43 -10.07
N THR A 56 8.63 -16.61 -10.58
CA THR A 56 8.77 -17.82 -9.78
C THR A 56 9.96 -18.63 -10.29
N LYS A 57 10.74 -19.17 -9.37
CA LYS A 57 11.75 -20.18 -9.69
C LYS A 57 11.08 -21.56 -9.67
N LYS A 58 10.86 -22.14 -10.85
CA LYS A 58 10.12 -23.40 -11.05
C LYS A 58 10.93 -24.61 -10.63
N SER A 59 12.23 -24.57 -10.86
CA SER A 59 13.21 -25.58 -10.45
C SER A 59 14.53 -24.91 -10.11
N ASP A 60 15.27 -25.46 -9.15
CA ASP A 60 16.61 -25.04 -8.79
C ASP A 60 17.47 -26.29 -8.57
N TRP A 61 18.58 -26.41 -9.30
CA TRP A 61 19.52 -27.52 -9.16
C TRP A 61 20.91 -27.06 -8.71
N GLY A 62 20.99 -25.89 -8.07
CA GLY A 62 22.19 -25.35 -7.42
C GLY A 62 23.16 -24.63 -8.37
N SER A 63 23.50 -25.24 -9.50
CA SER A 63 24.34 -24.61 -10.54
C SER A 63 23.54 -23.79 -11.55
N GLY A 64 22.22 -23.97 -11.58
CA GLY A 64 21.29 -23.24 -12.42
C GLY A 64 19.84 -23.42 -11.96
N PHE A 65 18.94 -22.73 -12.63
CA PHE A 65 17.52 -22.73 -12.29
C PHE A 65 16.64 -22.57 -13.54
N GLU A 66 15.36 -22.89 -13.37
CA GLU A 66 14.29 -22.55 -14.29
C GLU A 66 13.49 -21.39 -13.70
N GLY A 67 13.52 -20.24 -14.37
CA GLY A 67 12.74 -19.05 -14.01
C GLY A 67 11.50 -18.95 -14.89
N GLN A 68 10.37 -18.56 -14.30
CA GLN A 68 9.12 -18.30 -15.01
C GLN A 68 8.59 -16.93 -14.63
N TRP A 69 8.24 -16.13 -15.63
CA TRP A 69 7.44 -14.93 -15.47
C TRP A 69 6.00 -15.21 -15.89
N THR A 70 5.05 -14.69 -15.13
CA THR A 70 3.62 -14.75 -15.45
C THR A 70 3.08 -13.35 -15.58
N VAL A 71 2.70 -12.95 -16.79
CA VAL A 71 1.97 -11.70 -17.04
C VAL A 71 0.49 -11.98 -16.84
N LYS A 72 -0.16 -11.18 -16.01
CA LYS A 72 -1.61 -11.21 -15.84
C LYS A 72 -2.18 -9.85 -16.22
N ASN A 73 -3.14 -9.85 -17.13
CA ASN A 73 -3.92 -8.65 -17.39
C ASN A 73 -4.97 -8.49 -16.28
N THR A 74 -4.76 -7.51 -15.40
CA THR A 74 -5.70 -7.19 -14.31
C THR A 74 -6.69 -6.08 -14.69
N GLY A 75 -6.55 -5.50 -15.89
CA GLY A 75 -7.43 -4.46 -16.43
C GLY A 75 -8.60 -5.03 -17.22
N THR A 76 -9.39 -4.12 -17.81
CA THR A 76 -10.63 -4.43 -18.55
C THR A 76 -10.46 -4.45 -20.06
N THR A 77 -9.30 -4.03 -20.56
CA THR A 77 -8.95 -4.03 -21.99
C THR A 77 -7.88 -5.07 -22.26
N ALA A 78 -7.98 -5.80 -23.37
CA ALA A 78 -6.93 -6.74 -23.76
C ALA A 78 -5.59 -6.00 -23.93
N LEU A 79 -4.51 -6.58 -23.40
CA LEU A 79 -3.16 -6.16 -23.76
C LEU A 79 -2.95 -6.50 -25.22
N SER A 80 -2.45 -5.58 -26.04
CA SER A 80 -2.00 -5.88 -27.41
C SER A 80 -0.59 -6.47 -27.44
N SER A 81 0.20 -6.13 -26.42
CA SER A 81 1.60 -6.52 -26.27
C SER A 81 2.02 -6.44 -24.80
N TRP A 82 3.08 -7.16 -24.47
CA TRP A 82 3.73 -7.07 -23.18
C TRP A 82 5.25 -7.06 -23.33
N THR A 83 5.89 -6.25 -22.52
CA THR A 83 7.34 -6.17 -22.35
C THR A 83 7.63 -6.21 -20.86
N ILE A 84 8.40 -7.20 -20.41
CA ILE A 84 8.88 -7.28 -19.03
C ILE A 84 10.35 -6.90 -19.03
N GLU A 85 10.71 -5.99 -18.12
CA GLU A 85 12.07 -5.55 -17.86
C GLU A 85 12.44 -5.89 -16.42
N TRP A 86 13.65 -6.38 -16.16
CA TRP A 86 14.15 -6.62 -14.81
C TRP A 86 15.68 -6.64 -14.79
N ASP A 87 16.26 -6.52 -13.61
CA ASP A 87 17.70 -6.63 -13.38
C ASP A 87 18.03 -7.88 -12.56
N PHE A 88 19.13 -8.55 -12.90
CA PHE A 88 19.73 -9.58 -12.06
C PHE A 88 20.97 -9.04 -11.32
N PRO A 89 21.26 -9.52 -10.11
CA PRO A 89 22.52 -9.22 -9.43
C PRO A 89 23.70 -9.90 -10.15
N SER A 90 24.91 -9.41 -9.90
CA SER A 90 26.14 -10.02 -10.43
C SER A 90 26.24 -11.50 -10.05
N GLY A 91 26.66 -12.34 -11.00
CA GLY A 91 26.75 -13.80 -10.80
C GLY A 91 25.43 -14.53 -11.05
N THR A 92 24.35 -13.82 -11.41
CA THR A 92 23.09 -14.41 -11.86
C THR A 92 22.80 -13.98 -13.30
N ALA A 93 22.38 -14.92 -14.14
CA ALA A 93 22.06 -14.64 -15.53
C ALA A 93 20.89 -15.49 -16.02
N ALA A 94 20.04 -14.89 -16.87
CA ALA A 94 19.15 -15.67 -17.72
C ALA A 94 19.90 -16.10 -18.99
N GLY A 95 19.69 -17.36 -19.36
CA GLY A 95 20.14 -17.97 -20.60
C GLY A 95 18.99 -18.08 -21.59
N SER A 96 18.83 -19.27 -22.19
CA SER A 96 17.80 -19.53 -23.18
C SER A 96 16.39 -19.35 -22.60
N ALA A 97 15.56 -18.60 -23.32
CA ALA A 97 14.15 -18.38 -23.00
C ALA A 97 13.24 -19.06 -24.03
N TRP A 98 12.03 -19.41 -23.59
CA TRP A 98 10.92 -19.84 -24.45
C TRP A 98 9.73 -18.91 -24.25
N ASP A 99 8.84 -18.86 -25.24
CA ASP A 99 7.63 -18.04 -25.25
C ASP A 99 7.85 -16.52 -25.10
N ALA A 100 9.09 -16.06 -25.24
CA ALA A 100 9.45 -14.65 -25.25
C ALA A 100 10.71 -14.41 -26.09
N ASN A 101 10.84 -13.21 -26.66
CA ASN A 101 12.11 -12.71 -27.17
C ASN A 101 12.87 -12.02 -26.04
N LEU A 102 13.88 -12.71 -25.50
CA LEU A 102 14.72 -12.22 -24.40
C LEU A 102 16.01 -11.57 -24.93
N THR A 103 16.23 -10.32 -24.53
CA THR A 103 17.45 -9.56 -24.82
C THR A 103 18.08 -9.08 -23.51
N LYS A 104 19.39 -8.79 -23.54
CA LYS A 104 20.10 -8.27 -22.37
C LYS A 104 21.10 -7.17 -22.75
N SER A 105 21.31 -6.24 -21.81
CA SER A 105 22.39 -5.26 -21.84
C SER A 105 23.02 -5.19 -20.44
N GLY A 106 24.25 -5.69 -20.30
CA GLY A 106 24.84 -5.87 -18.98
C GLY A 106 24.02 -6.84 -18.12
N ASN A 107 23.50 -6.34 -16.99
CA ASN A 107 22.65 -7.10 -16.06
C ASN A 107 21.15 -6.83 -16.22
N HIS A 108 20.78 -5.97 -17.16
CA HIS A 108 19.40 -5.62 -17.47
C HIS A 108 18.84 -6.55 -18.56
N TYR A 109 17.66 -7.09 -18.31
CA TYR A 109 16.97 -8.03 -19.18
C TYR A 109 15.64 -7.46 -19.65
N THR A 110 15.33 -7.67 -20.92
CA THR A 110 14.07 -7.27 -21.53
C THR A 110 13.48 -8.47 -22.28
N ALA A 111 12.31 -8.93 -21.86
CA ALA A 111 11.54 -9.97 -22.52
C ALA A 111 10.32 -9.35 -23.21
N LYS A 112 10.20 -9.56 -24.52
CA LYS A 112 9.05 -9.13 -25.32
C LYS A 112 8.22 -10.31 -25.77
N ASN A 113 6.92 -10.08 -25.91
CA ASN A 113 6.03 -11.06 -26.48
C ASN A 113 6.45 -11.49 -27.90
N LEU A 114 6.14 -12.74 -28.24
CA LEU A 114 6.16 -13.24 -29.59
C LEU A 114 4.88 -12.82 -30.33
N SER A 115 4.86 -13.02 -31.66
CA SER A 115 3.72 -12.63 -32.50
C SER A 115 2.39 -13.29 -32.11
N TRP A 116 2.44 -14.47 -31.50
CA TRP A 116 1.27 -15.29 -31.16
C TRP A 116 0.79 -15.14 -29.71
N ASN A 117 1.56 -14.50 -28.82
CA ASN A 117 1.22 -14.38 -27.39
C ASN A 117 1.23 -12.96 -26.82
N GLY A 118 1.30 -11.93 -27.68
CA GLY A 118 1.20 -10.54 -27.24
C GLY A 118 -0.17 -10.15 -26.71
N THR A 119 -1.23 -10.77 -27.26
CA THR A 119 -2.59 -10.46 -26.85
C THR A 119 -2.97 -11.20 -25.58
N VAL A 120 -3.24 -10.45 -24.50
CA VAL A 120 -3.68 -11.01 -23.22
C VAL A 120 -5.05 -10.43 -22.89
N ALA A 121 -6.09 -11.24 -23.02
CA ALA A 121 -7.46 -10.82 -22.70
C ALA A 121 -7.59 -10.40 -21.22
N PRO A 122 -8.58 -9.55 -20.86
CA PRO A 122 -8.88 -9.21 -19.47
C PRO A 122 -8.99 -10.46 -18.59
N GLY A 123 -8.28 -10.47 -17.46
CA GLY A 123 -8.25 -11.60 -16.53
C GLY A 123 -7.45 -12.83 -17.00
N ALA A 124 -6.99 -12.86 -18.25
CA ALA A 124 -6.11 -13.92 -18.74
C ALA A 124 -4.68 -13.73 -18.24
N SER A 125 -3.96 -14.85 -18.23
CA SER A 125 -2.52 -14.88 -17.95
C SER A 125 -1.79 -15.56 -19.09
N ILE A 126 -0.56 -15.10 -19.31
CA ILE A 126 0.42 -15.78 -20.15
C ILE A 126 1.70 -15.94 -19.35
N SER A 127 2.47 -16.97 -19.65
CA SER A 127 3.75 -17.20 -19.01
C SER A 127 4.82 -17.40 -20.06
N PHE A 128 6.03 -17.02 -19.69
CA PHE A 128 7.24 -17.38 -20.41
C PHE A 128 8.28 -17.84 -19.40
N GLY A 129 9.24 -18.65 -19.85
CA GLY A 129 10.29 -19.18 -18.98
C GLY A 129 11.67 -19.07 -19.59
N PHE A 130 12.67 -19.33 -18.76
CA PHE A 130 14.07 -19.38 -19.16
C PHE A 130 14.89 -20.27 -18.23
N ASN A 131 15.95 -20.86 -18.76
CA ASN A 131 17.00 -21.45 -17.93
C ASN A 131 18.02 -20.38 -17.54
N GLY A 132 18.43 -20.34 -16.29
CA GLY A 132 19.40 -19.39 -15.76
C GLY A 132 20.51 -20.04 -14.94
N THR A 133 21.51 -19.25 -14.61
CA THR A 133 22.63 -19.61 -13.71
C THR A 133 22.70 -18.63 -12.55
N GLY A 134 23.28 -19.07 -11.43
CA GLY A 134 23.38 -18.28 -10.21
C GLY A 134 22.15 -18.39 -9.30
N SER A 135 22.22 -17.75 -8.13
CA SER A 135 21.21 -17.88 -7.06
C SER A 135 20.38 -16.61 -6.82
N GLY A 136 20.67 -15.51 -7.51
CA GLY A 136 20.01 -14.23 -7.32
C GLY A 136 18.57 -14.18 -7.82
N SER A 137 17.79 -13.25 -7.27
CA SER A 137 16.40 -12.99 -7.67
C SER A 137 16.31 -11.72 -8.53
N PRO A 138 15.33 -11.63 -9.44
CA PRO A 138 15.14 -10.43 -10.26
C PRO A 138 14.64 -9.26 -9.41
N THR A 139 15.03 -8.05 -9.79
CA THR A 139 14.63 -6.79 -9.13
C THR A 139 14.24 -5.74 -10.17
N GLY A 140 13.62 -4.64 -9.72
CA GLY A 140 13.31 -3.51 -10.59
C GLY A 140 12.30 -3.82 -11.71
N CYS A 141 11.43 -4.80 -11.48
CA CYS A 141 10.58 -5.32 -12.56
C CYS A 141 9.61 -4.26 -13.07
N LYS A 142 9.57 -4.08 -14.40
CA LYS A 142 8.56 -3.27 -15.09
C LYS A 142 7.82 -4.08 -16.13
N LEU A 143 6.51 -3.91 -16.20
CA LEU A 143 5.64 -4.42 -17.25
C LEU A 143 5.12 -3.25 -18.07
N ASN A 144 5.49 -3.19 -19.35
CA ASN A 144 5.15 -2.09 -20.25
C ASN A 144 5.53 -0.71 -19.67
N GLY A 145 6.64 -0.64 -18.94
CA GLY A 145 7.12 0.57 -18.26
C GLY A 145 6.49 0.86 -16.89
N ALA A 146 5.38 0.21 -16.52
CA ALA A 146 4.76 0.30 -15.19
C ALA A 146 5.38 -0.73 -14.22
N SER A 147 5.25 -0.56 -12.90
CA SER A 147 5.73 -1.56 -11.94
C SER A 147 5.05 -2.92 -12.18
N CYS A 148 5.81 -4.00 -12.14
CA CYS A 148 5.26 -5.36 -12.24
C CYS A 148 4.31 -5.72 -11.09
N ASP A 149 4.40 -5.01 -9.96
CA ASP A 149 3.46 -5.13 -8.84
C ASP A 149 2.14 -4.39 -9.09
N GLY A 150 2.00 -3.67 -10.20
CA GLY A 150 0.80 -2.92 -10.60
C GLY A 150 0.75 -1.47 -10.12
N GLY A 151 1.79 -0.95 -9.46
CA GLY A 151 1.83 0.40 -8.85
C GLY A 151 1.95 1.59 -9.83
N SER A 152 0.85 1.89 -10.52
CA SER A 152 0.21 3.21 -10.72
C SER A 152 -0.97 2.99 -11.67
N VAL A 153 -2.17 2.95 -11.10
CA VAL A 153 -3.44 2.73 -11.82
C VAL A 153 -4.20 4.06 -11.98
N PRO A 154 -4.54 4.52 -13.20
CA PRO A 154 -5.23 5.78 -13.46
C PRO A 154 -6.60 5.79 -12.84
N GLY A 155 -6.81 6.79 -11.99
CA GLY A 155 -8.02 6.94 -11.20
C GLY A 155 -8.08 6.06 -9.96
N ASP A 156 -6.98 5.45 -9.53
CA ASP A 156 -6.87 4.65 -8.30
C ASP A 156 -5.50 4.90 -7.65
N ASN A 157 -5.48 5.65 -6.56
CA ASN A 157 -4.24 6.05 -5.91
C ASN A 157 -3.79 4.95 -4.97
N ALA A 158 -2.48 4.80 -4.78
CA ALA A 158 -1.99 3.88 -3.77
C ALA A 158 -2.43 4.30 -2.35
N PRO A 159 -2.52 3.35 -1.39
CA PRO A 159 -2.92 3.64 -0.02
C PRO A 159 -2.04 4.67 0.67
N SER A 160 -2.64 5.35 1.65
CA SER A 160 -1.87 6.10 2.65
C SER A 160 -1.01 5.16 3.51
N ALA A 161 -0.05 5.75 4.24
CA ALA A 161 0.60 5.03 5.31
C ALA A 161 -0.43 4.66 6.41
N PRO A 162 -0.34 3.45 7.01
CA PRO A 162 -1.07 3.13 8.24
C PRO A 162 -0.60 4.01 9.42
N GLY A 163 -1.35 3.97 10.52
CA GLY A 163 -0.90 4.55 11.78
C GLY A 163 0.38 3.89 12.31
N LYS A 164 1.14 4.64 13.13
CA LYS A 164 2.28 4.09 13.87
C LYS A 164 1.80 2.91 14.74
N PRO A 165 2.39 1.70 14.62
CA PRO A 165 1.95 0.56 15.41
C PRO A 165 2.15 0.79 16.91
N THR A 166 1.20 0.41 17.74
CA THR A 166 1.35 0.30 19.19
C THR A 166 1.62 -1.14 19.58
N ALA A 167 2.55 -1.35 20.51
CA ALA A 167 2.90 -2.66 21.03
C ALA A 167 2.23 -2.92 22.40
N SER A 168 1.73 -4.12 22.60
CA SER A 168 1.16 -4.63 23.86
C SER A 168 1.52 -6.11 24.04
N ASP A 169 1.17 -6.67 25.20
CA ASP A 169 1.34 -8.10 25.50
C ASP A 169 2.77 -8.61 25.20
N ILE A 170 3.78 -7.79 25.55
CA ILE A 170 5.18 -8.10 25.27
C ILE A 170 5.67 -9.17 26.24
N THR A 171 6.09 -10.32 25.71
CA THR A 171 6.75 -11.38 26.47
C THR A 171 8.23 -11.47 26.12
N ASP A 172 8.90 -12.50 26.60
CA ASP A 172 10.28 -12.82 26.23
C ASP A 172 10.40 -13.31 24.78
N THR A 173 9.29 -13.75 24.19
CA THR A 173 9.25 -14.45 22.91
C THR A 173 8.16 -13.95 21.97
N SER A 174 7.38 -12.94 22.38
CA SER A 174 6.28 -12.41 21.56
C SER A 174 5.96 -10.94 21.82
N VAL A 175 5.28 -10.33 20.84
CA VAL A 175 4.66 -9.00 20.96
C VAL A 175 3.36 -8.97 20.16
N LYS A 176 2.34 -8.31 20.70
CA LYS A 176 1.13 -7.95 19.96
C LYS A 176 1.23 -6.53 19.44
N LEU A 177 0.94 -6.34 18.16
CA LEU A 177 0.91 -5.05 17.49
C LEU A 177 -0.53 -4.72 17.10
N SER A 178 -0.89 -3.44 17.22
CA SER A 178 -2.12 -2.87 16.70
C SER A 178 -1.83 -1.52 16.04
N TRP A 179 -2.58 -1.14 15.01
CA TRP A 179 -2.41 0.16 14.33
C TRP A 179 -3.74 0.71 13.84
N THR A 180 -3.75 2.00 13.53
CA THR A 180 -4.88 2.61 12.81
C THR A 180 -4.80 2.25 11.33
N ALA A 181 -5.95 1.92 10.74
CA ALA A 181 -6.05 1.58 9.31
C ALA A 181 -5.52 2.71 8.41
N ALA A 182 -4.97 2.32 7.26
CA ALA A 182 -4.71 3.25 6.16
C ALA A 182 -6.01 3.63 5.45
N THR A 183 -5.96 4.70 4.65
CA THR A 183 -7.04 5.11 3.75
C THR A 183 -6.63 4.92 2.31
N ASP A 184 -7.60 4.62 1.46
CA ASP A 184 -7.43 4.41 0.03
C ASP A 184 -8.75 4.73 -0.68
N ASP A 185 -8.72 5.20 -1.93
CA ASP A 185 -9.95 5.57 -2.64
C ASP A 185 -10.78 4.38 -3.14
N LYS A 186 -10.21 3.17 -3.15
CA LYS A 186 -10.88 1.91 -3.54
C LYS A 186 -10.86 0.83 -2.47
N GLY A 187 -10.07 1.01 -1.43
CA GLY A 187 -10.06 0.21 -0.21
C GLY A 187 -8.77 -0.59 -0.02
N ILE A 188 -8.57 -1.02 1.22
CA ILE A 188 -7.37 -1.76 1.62
C ILE A 188 -7.62 -3.27 1.51
N LYS A 189 -6.69 -3.98 0.84
CA LYS A 189 -6.70 -5.44 0.71
C LYS A 189 -6.04 -6.13 1.91
N ASN A 190 -4.84 -5.69 2.28
CA ASN A 190 -4.08 -6.24 3.40
C ASN A 190 -2.98 -5.28 3.88
N TYR A 191 -2.28 -5.70 4.92
CA TYR A 191 -1.13 -5.02 5.52
C TYR A 191 0.08 -5.94 5.56
N ASP A 192 1.21 -5.45 5.10
CA ASP A 192 2.51 -6.09 5.24
C ASP A 192 3.17 -5.57 6.52
N VAL A 193 3.45 -6.47 7.48
CA VAL A 193 4.11 -6.15 8.76
C VAL A 193 5.62 -6.34 8.60
N LEU A 194 6.36 -5.29 8.93
CA LEU A 194 7.81 -5.22 8.80
C LEU A 194 8.45 -5.29 10.19
N ARG A 195 9.43 -6.18 10.38
CA ARG A 195 10.32 -6.24 11.54
C ARG A 195 11.74 -5.96 11.06
N ASP A 196 12.38 -4.95 11.62
CA ASP A 196 13.74 -4.51 11.26
C ASP A 196 13.90 -4.25 9.75
N GLY A 197 12.83 -3.74 9.14
CA GLY A 197 12.74 -3.46 7.69
C GLY A 197 12.37 -4.66 6.81
N ALA A 198 12.36 -5.89 7.34
CA ALA A 198 11.99 -7.09 6.60
C ALA A 198 10.52 -7.46 6.83
N LYS A 199 9.80 -7.86 5.77
CA LYS A 199 8.45 -8.39 5.92
C LYS A 199 8.46 -9.70 6.68
N VAL A 200 7.70 -9.76 7.77
CA VAL A 200 7.53 -10.96 8.60
C VAL A 200 6.13 -11.55 8.50
N ALA A 201 5.13 -10.77 8.08
CA ALA A 201 3.76 -11.24 7.89
C ALA A 201 2.98 -10.37 6.91
N THR A 202 1.89 -10.94 6.39
CA THR A 202 0.83 -10.21 5.69
C THR A 202 -0.49 -10.54 6.40
N VAL A 203 -1.27 -9.52 6.79
CA VAL A 203 -2.51 -9.67 7.55
C VAL A 203 -3.64 -8.82 6.95
N THR A 204 -4.89 -9.23 7.13
CA THR A 204 -6.05 -8.46 6.64
C THR A 204 -6.63 -7.52 7.70
N GLY A 205 -6.40 -7.81 8.98
CA GLY A 205 -6.78 -6.95 10.10
C GLY A 205 -5.74 -5.88 10.42
N THR A 206 -6.05 -5.05 11.42
CA THR A 206 -5.14 -4.02 11.94
C THR A 206 -4.42 -4.46 13.22
N THR A 207 -4.30 -5.76 13.42
CA THR A 207 -3.61 -6.39 14.56
C THR A 207 -2.78 -7.58 14.10
N TYR A 208 -1.65 -7.81 14.78
CA TYR A 208 -0.78 -8.94 14.52
C TYR A 208 0.03 -9.31 15.77
N THR A 209 0.13 -10.60 16.09
CA THR A 209 1.02 -11.09 17.15
C THR A 209 2.24 -11.74 16.51
N ASN A 210 3.42 -11.18 16.77
CA ASN A 210 4.69 -11.76 16.36
C ASN A 210 5.22 -12.68 17.46
N THR A 211 5.54 -13.93 17.14
CA THR A 211 6.04 -14.95 18.07
C THR A 211 7.41 -15.46 17.66
N GLY A 212 8.11 -16.18 18.55
CA GLY A 212 9.44 -16.72 18.27
C GLY A 212 10.54 -15.64 18.29
N LEU A 213 10.32 -14.58 19.08
CA LEU A 213 11.34 -13.56 19.34
C LEU A 213 12.38 -14.05 20.34
N THR A 214 13.54 -13.40 20.34
CA THR A 214 14.60 -13.62 21.31
C THR A 214 14.35 -12.73 22.52
N ALA A 215 14.56 -13.26 23.72
CA ALA A 215 14.42 -12.52 24.98
C ALA A 215 15.40 -11.35 25.05
N GLY A 216 15.00 -10.25 25.68
CA GLY A 216 15.89 -9.11 25.93
C GLY A 216 16.32 -8.29 24.73
N THR A 217 15.69 -8.51 23.59
CA THR A 217 16.15 -8.04 22.28
C THR A 217 15.29 -6.88 21.82
N ASP A 218 15.95 -5.82 21.31
CA ASP A 218 15.27 -4.69 20.70
C ASP A 218 14.90 -5.03 19.25
N TYR A 219 13.65 -4.74 18.89
CA TYR A 219 13.07 -4.90 17.56
C TYR A 219 12.41 -3.59 17.13
N SER A 220 12.41 -3.33 15.82
CA SER A 220 11.69 -2.21 15.22
C SER A 220 10.56 -2.71 14.34
N TYR A 221 9.34 -2.22 14.56
CA TYR A 221 8.15 -2.61 13.79
C TYR A 221 7.56 -1.45 13.00
N ALA A 222 7.21 -1.70 11.73
CA ALA A 222 6.45 -0.81 10.87
C ALA A 222 5.42 -1.61 10.06
N VAL A 223 4.46 -0.93 9.44
CA VAL A 223 3.40 -1.57 8.65
C VAL A 223 3.18 -0.80 7.35
N GLN A 224 2.97 -1.52 6.25
CA GLN A 224 2.56 -0.97 4.96
C GLN A 224 1.17 -1.48 4.60
N ALA A 225 0.36 -0.64 3.94
CA ALA A 225 -0.91 -1.05 3.38
C ALA A 225 -0.77 -1.39 1.89
N ARG A 226 -1.58 -2.33 1.45
CA ARG A 226 -1.78 -2.67 0.04
C ARG A 226 -3.25 -2.51 -0.32
N ASP A 227 -3.54 -1.81 -1.41
CA ASP A 227 -4.91 -1.64 -1.89
C ASP A 227 -5.43 -2.90 -2.60
N THR A 228 -6.68 -2.84 -3.03
CA THR A 228 -7.30 -3.87 -3.87
C THR A 228 -6.68 -4.02 -5.26
N ALA A 229 -5.90 -3.04 -5.73
CA ALA A 229 -5.17 -3.03 -7.00
C ALA A 229 -3.71 -3.51 -6.87
N ASP A 230 -3.33 -4.03 -5.71
CA ASP A 230 -1.98 -4.49 -5.34
C ASP A 230 -0.90 -3.37 -5.30
N GLN A 231 -1.28 -2.10 -5.33
CA GLN A 231 -0.39 -0.97 -5.10
C GLN A 231 -0.02 -0.88 -3.62
N THR A 232 1.27 -0.69 -3.33
CA THR A 232 1.78 -0.59 -1.97
C THR A 232 1.96 0.86 -1.57
N GLY A 233 1.37 1.27 -0.44
CA GLY A 233 1.54 2.59 0.14
C GLY A 233 2.86 2.76 0.92
N PRO A 234 3.15 3.97 1.41
CA PRO A 234 4.30 4.21 2.27
C PRO A 234 4.22 3.39 3.58
N ALA A 235 5.39 3.09 4.17
CA ALA A 235 5.43 2.50 5.50
C ALA A 235 5.01 3.51 6.57
N SER A 236 4.38 3.02 7.63
CA SER A 236 4.13 3.78 8.84
C SER A 236 5.44 4.14 9.57
N ALA A 237 5.36 5.07 10.51
CA ALA A 237 6.47 5.33 11.43
C ALA A 237 6.76 4.08 12.29
N SER A 238 8.03 3.85 12.60
CA SER A 238 8.45 2.67 13.34
C SER A 238 8.21 2.77 14.85
N THR A 239 7.95 1.63 15.47
CA THR A 239 7.86 1.45 16.93
C THR A 239 8.96 0.52 17.40
N ALA A 240 9.80 1.03 18.31
CA ALA A 240 10.79 0.22 19.00
C ALA A 240 10.11 -0.58 20.12
N VAL A 241 10.46 -1.87 20.21
CA VAL A 241 9.95 -2.82 21.20
C VAL A 241 11.13 -3.60 21.74
N ARG A 242 11.20 -3.79 23.06
CA ARG A 242 12.16 -4.69 23.69
C ARG A 242 11.42 -5.86 24.33
N THR A 243 11.76 -7.09 23.94
CA THR A 243 11.21 -8.29 24.59
C THR A 243 11.70 -8.40 26.03
N THR A 244 10.90 -9.04 26.89
CA THR A 244 11.29 -9.30 28.28
C THR A 244 12.31 -10.45 28.34
N GLY A 245 12.79 -10.84 29.53
CA GLY A 245 13.65 -12.02 29.70
C GLY A 245 15.13 -11.87 29.29
N GLY A 246 15.60 -10.68 28.89
CA GLY A 246 17.03 -10.38 28.77
C GLY A 246 17.55 -9.83 30.07
N GLY A 247 18.42 -10.57 30.76
CA GLY A 247 18.89 -10.27 32.11
C GLY A 247 19.30 -8.81 32.36
N GLY A 248 18.34 -8.00 32.83
CA GLY A 248 18.43 -7.33 34.10
C GLY A 248 17.41 -8.02 35.00
N GLU A 249 17.88 -8.62 36.09
CA GLU A 249 17.10 -9.46 37.00
C GLU A 249 15.83 -8.70 37.48
N GLN A 250 14.66 -9.09 36.98
CA GLN A 250 13.41 -8.90 37.71
C GLN A 250 13.42 -9.96 38.81
N PRO A 251 13.12 -9.65 40.09
CA PRO A 251 13.09 -10.68 41.12
C PRO A 251 12.01 -11.69 40.76
N GLY A 252 12.46 -12.84 40.26
CA GLY A 252 11.62 -13.98 39.94
C GLY A 252 11.17 -14.62 41.23
N GLY A 253 9.93 -14.37 41.61
CA GLY A 253 9.26 -15.11 42.66
C GLY A 253 7.77 -14.84 42.59
N ASP A 254 6.96 -15.82 42.97
CA ASP A 254 5.50 -15.72 43.11
C ASP A 254 5.07 -14.75 44.24
N LYS A 255 5.99 -13.88 44.69
CA LYS A 255 5.86 -13.03 45.87
C LYS A 255 6.14 -11.58 45.50
N ILE A 256 5.34 -10.69 46.07
CA ILE A 256 5.53 -9.25 45.96
C ILE A 256 6.66 -8.80 46.89
N ASN A 257 7.76 -8.31 46.31
CA ASN A 257 8.82 -7.63 47.05
C ASN A 257 8.60 -6.12 46.91
N LEU A 258 7.87 -5.55 47.86
CA LEU A 258 7.49 -4.14 47.87
C LEU A 258 8.54 -3.27 48.57
N GLY A 259 9.04 -2.25 47.89
CA GLY A 259 9.81 -1.15 48.49
C GLY A 259 8.97 0.11 48.69
N TYR A 260 9.26 0.89 49.73
CA TYR A 260 8.72 2.24 49.90
C TYR A 260 9.83 3.27 49.65
N PHE A 261 9.60 4.21 48.74
CA PHE A 261 10.45 5.37 48.57
C PHE A 261 9.81 6.56 49.26
N THR A 262 10.45 7.08 50.31
CA THR A 262 9.94 8.25 51.04
C THR A 262 10.39 9.53 50.33
N ASN A 263 9.46 10.42 49.97
CA ASN A 263 9.76 11.66 49.26
C ASN A 263 10.82 12.50 50.00
N TRP A 264 10.65 12.69 51.31
CA TRP A 264 11.60 13.47 52.11
C TRP A 264 13.00 12.84 52.26
N GLY A 265 13.21 11.61 51.75
CA GLY A 265 14.51 10.96 51.70
C GLY A 265 15.54 11.71 50.84
N VAL A 266 15.09 12.56 49.91
CA VAL A 266 15.99 13.36 49.06
C VAL A 266 16.68 14.50 49.81
N TYR A 267 16.14 14.92 50.96
CA TYR A 267 16.66 16.02 51.77
C TYR A 267 17.80 15.53 52.70
N GLY A 268 17.57 15.47 54.01
CA GLY A 268 18.62 15.15 54.99
C GLY A 268 19.28 13.78 54.80
N ARG A 269 18.64 12.83 54.10
CA ARG A 269 19.22 11.52 53.77
C ARG A 269 19.96 11.49 52.42
N ASN A 270 19.79 12.53 51.58
CA ASN A 270 20.37 12.65 50.24
C ASN A 270 20.20 11.37 49.38
N TYR A 271 19.06 10.68 49.54
CA TYR A 271 18.77 9.43 48.88
C TYR A 271 17.74 9.66 47.78
N HIS A 272 18.20 9.63 46.53
CA HIS A 272 17.38 9.93 45.35
C HIS A 272 16.89 8.64 44.70
N VAL A 273 15.89 8.75 43.81
CA VAL A 273 15.37 7.59 43.06
C VAL A 273 16.49 6.87 42.29
N LYS A 274 17.44 7.63 41.70
CA LYS A 274 18.62 7.05 41.03
C LYS A 274 19.45 6.14 41.95
N ASN A 275 19.45 6.39 43.25
CA ASN A 275 20.21 5.61 44.21
C ASN A 275 19.72 4.16 44.27
N LEU A 276 18.43 3.90 44.01
CA LEU A 276 17.86 2.56 43.91
C LEU A 276 18.47 1.75 42.76
N VAL A 277 18.74 2.42 41.64
CA VAL A 277 19.37 1.80 40.47
C VAL A 277 20.86 1.58 40.75
N THR A 278 21.56 2.62 41.22
CA THR A 278 23.00 2.54 41.45
C THR A 278 23.38 1.60 42.59
N SER A 279 22.49 1.38 43.58
CA SER A 279 22.71 0.41 44.66
C SER A 279 22.36 -1.03 44.28
N GLY A 280 21.74 -1.25 43.11
CA GLY A 280 21.18 -2.54 42.72
C GLY A 280 19.90 -2.94 43.49
N THR A 281 19.32 -2.04 44.28
CA THR A 281 18.07 -2.30 45.02
C THR A 281 16.87 -2.41 44.08
N ALA A 282 16.88 -1.67 42.97
CA ALA A 282 15.80 -1.71 41.97
C ALA A 282 15.60 -3.12 41.39
N ALA A 283 16.68 -3.91 41.22
CA ALA A 283 16.62 -5.28 40.74
C ALA A 283 16.10 -6.29 41.80
N LYS A 284 15.92 -5.85 43.06
CA LYS A 284 15.51 -6.70 44.19
C LYS A 284 14.04 -6.54 44.58
N ILE A 285 13.36 -5.53 44.04
CA ILE A 285 11.96 -5.22 44.32
C ILE A 285 11.10 -5.48 43.08
N THR A 286 9.87 -5.95 43.29
CA THR A 286 8.89 -6.11 42.21
C THR A 286 7.95 -4.91 42.12
N HIS A 287 7.77 -4.18 43.22
CA HIS A 287 6.93 -2.99 43.30
C HIS A 287 7.62 -1.91 44.12
N ILE A 288 7.38 -0.65 43.76
CA ILE A 288 7.79 0.50 44.57
C ILE A 288 6.62 1.44 44.82
N ASN A 289 6.34 1.72 46.09
CA ASN A 289 5.36 2.72 46.49
C ASN A 289 6.09 4.04 46.78
N TYR A 290 5.69 5.09 46.07
CA TYR A 290 6.12 6.45 46.37
C TYR A 290 5.31 6.99 47.56
N ALA A 291 5.96 7.18 48.70
CA ALA A 291 5.29 7.50 49.96
C ALA A 291 5.74 8.83 50.56
N PHE A 292 4.85 9.58 51.21
CA PHE A 292 3.41 9.33 51.36
C PHE A 292 2.63 10.25 50.41
N GLY A 293 1.47 9.79 49.93
CA GLY A 293 0.51 10.68 49.29
C GLY A 293 -0.12 11.59 50.35
N ASN A 294 -0.19 12.89 50.07
CA ASN A 294 -0.84 13.85 50.95
C ASN A 294 -2.35 13.84 50.73
N VAL A 295 -3.14 13.97 51.80
CA VAL A 295 -4.59 14.12 51.71
C VAL A 295 -4.98 15.49 52.24
N GLN A 296 -5.59 16.32 51.39
CA GLN A 296 -6.13 17.62 51.77
C GLN A 296 -7.60 17.68 51.34
N ASN A 297 -8.49 18.08 52.26
CA ASN A 297 -9.94 18.15 52.00
C ASN A 297 -10.52 16.84 51.41
N GLY A 298 -10.04 15.69 51.88
CA GLY A 298 -10.50 14.37 51.42
C GLY A 298 -10.04 13.98 50.01
N LYS A 299 -9.07 14.71 49.41
CA LYS A 299 -8.51 14.39 48.10
C LYS A 299 -7.00 14.15 48.19
N CYS A 300 -6.50 13.18 47.42
CA CYS A 300 -5.07 12.98 47.26
C CYS A 300 -4.46 14.19 46.53
N THR A 301 -3.35 14.68 47.07
CA THR A 301 -2.59 15.82 46.55
C THR A 301 -1.12 15.41 46.42
N ILE A 302 -0.46 15.93 45.38
CA ILE A 302 0.97 15.75 45.15
C ILE A 302 1.68 17.03 45.58
N GLY A 303 2.65 16.92 46.48
CA GLY A 303 3.44 18.04 46.97
C GLY A 303 4.16 17.68 48.27
N ASP A 304 5.13 18.48 48.66
CA ASP A 304 5.64 18.46 50.03
C ASP A 304 4.56 19.10 50.92
N ALA A 305 4.34 18.51 52.11
CA ALA A 305 3.30 18.94 53.03
C ALA A 305 3.43 20.42 53.43
#